data_AF-A0A2P4XZ54-F1
#
_entry.id   AF-A0A2P4XZ54-F1
#
_cell.length_a   1.000
_cell.length_b   1.000
_cell.length_c   1.000
_cell.angle_alpha   90.00
_cell.angle_beta   90.00
_cell.angle_gamma   90.00
#
_symmetry.space_group_name_H-M   'P 1'
#
loop_
_entity.id
_entity.type
_entity.pdbx_description
1 polymer ?
#
loop_
_entity_poly.entity_id
_entity_poly.type
_entity_poly.pdbx_seq_one_letter_code
_entity_poly.pdbx_strand_id
1 'polypeptide(L)'
;MPWQSSIFGRYSEVETIEEIETQYMNLTVVNMNETLEYTSDTFGLKTLDERGGLFLHEIENVSHSCWRGDSGDCKWEPLYNDHLYAVLH
;
A
#
# COMPACT_ATOMS: atom_id res chain seq x y z
N MET A 1 -4.27 15.14 -8.18
CA MET A 1 -3.39 13.98 -7.93
C MET A 1 -4.28 12.82 -7.53
N PRO A 2 -4.36 11.71 -8.28
CA PRO A 2 -5.08 10.54 -7.82
C PRO A 2 -4.30 9.93 -6.65
N TRP A 3 -4.77 10.14 -5.42
CA TRP A 3 -4.26 9.40 -4.28
C TRP A 3 -4.99 8.05 -4.23
N GLN A 4 -4.23 6.98 -3.99
CA GLN A 4 -4.79 5.65 -3.73
C GLN A 4 -4.58 5.38 -2.24
N SER A 5 -5.67 5.14 -1.51
CA SER A 5 -5.64 4.83 -0.06
C SER A 5 -5.28 3.37 0.24
N SER A 6 -4.67 2.68 -0.73
CA SER A 6 -4.38 1.25 -0.63
C SER A 6 -3.05 0.96 -1.31
N ILE A 7 -2.14 0.36 -0.57
CA ILE A 7 -0.88 -0.15 -1.10
C ILE A 7 -1.19 -1.27 -2.09
N PHE A 8 -0.61 -1.18 -3.28
CA PHE A 8 -0.50 -2.33 -4.17
C PHE A 8 0.47 -3.31 -3.53
N GLY A 9 -0.02 -4.44 -3.02
CA GLY A 9 0.75 -5.43 -2.28
C GLY A 9 0.40 -6.84 -2.70
N ARG A 10 1.34 -7.76 -2.48
CA ARG A 10 1.17 -9.19 -2.71
C ARG A 10 1.56 -9.96 -1.46
N TYR A 11 1.02 -11.17 -1.34
CA TYR A 11 1.56 -12.17 -0.43
C TYR A 11 2.82 -12.80 -1.03
N SER A 12 3.62 -13.47 -0.20
CA SER A 12 4.74 -14.31 -0.63
C SER A 12 4.29 -15.31 -1.69
N GLU A 13 5.10 -15.46 -2.75
CA GLU A 13 4.83 -16.39 -3.84
C GLU A 13 4.85 -17.85 -3.34
N VAL A 14 4.06 -18.69 -3.98
CA VAL A 14 4.01 -20.15 -3.76
C VAL A 14 4.13 -20.86 -5.11
N GLU A 15 4.65 -22.08 -5.12
CA GLU A 15 4.91 -22.82 -6.36
C GLU A 15 3.64 -23.53 -6.88
N THR A 16 2.71 -23.86 -5.98
CA THR A 16 1.51 -24.63 -6.33
C THR A 16 0.23 -24.08 -5.71
N ILE A 17 -0.91 -24.43 -6.28
CA ILE A 17 -2.23 -24.09 -5.72
C ILE A 17 -2.46 -24.76 -4.36
N GLU A 18 -1.97 -25.98 -4.16
CA GLU A 18 -2.11 -26.72 -2.90
C GLU A 18 -1.39 -26.00 -1.73
N GLU A 19 -0.29 -25.32 -2.01
CA GLU A 19 0.41 -24.50 -1.02
C GLU A 19 -0.42 -23.29 -0.58
N ILE A 20 -1.25 -22.72 -1.46
CA ILE A 20 -2.19 -21.65 -1.07
C ILE A 20 -3.14 -22.16 0.01
N GLU A 21 -3.71 -23.35 -0.18
CA GLU A 21 -4.70 -23.91 0.74
C GLU A 21 -4.08 -24.37 2.06
N THR A 22 -2.87 -24.93 2.01
CA THR A 22 -2.21 -25.52 3.19
C THR A 22 -1.35 -24.54 3.98
N GLN A 23 -0.83 -23.49 3.33
CA GLN A 23 0.12 -22.53 3.93
C GLN A 23 -0.44 -21.11 4.04
N TYR A 24 -1.72 -20.87 3.76
CA TYR A 24 -2.34 -19.54 3.80
C TYR A 24 -1.94 -18.71 5.04
N MET A 25 -1.98 -19.33 6.23
CA MET A 25 -1.66 -18.66 7.50
C MET A 25 -0.18 -18.26 7.66
N ASN A 26 0.70 -18.83 6.83
CA ASN A 26 2.14 -18.54 6.83
C ASN A 26 2.52 -17.51 5.76
N LEU A 27 1.61 -17.16 4.85
CA LEU A 27 1.87 -16.17 3.83
C LEU A 27 2.04 -14.79 4.46
N THR A 28 3.11 -14.10 4.08
CA THR A 28 3.39 -12.74 4.54
C THR A 28 3.19 -11.76 3.41
N VAL A 29 2.75 -10.54 3.72
CA VAL A 29 2.74 -9.46 2.74
C VAL A 29 4.20 -9.09 2.45
N VAL A 30 4.59 -9.11 1.18
CA VAL A 30 5.93 -8.71 0.76
C VAL A 30 6.01 -7.20 0.52
N ASN A 31 7.22 -6.65 0.58
CA ASN A 31 7.42 -5.25 0.24
C ASN A 31 7.08 -5.01 -1.24
N MET A 32 6.55 -3.83 -1.57
CA MET A 32 6.21 -3.48 -2.95
C MET A 32 7.40 -3.67 -3.91
N ASN A 33 8.61 -3.32 -3.49
CA ASN A 33 9.83 -3.43 -4.30
C ASN A 33 10.28 -4.88 -4.58
N GLU A 34 9.77 -5.85 -3.83
CA GLU A 34 10.03 -7.29 -4.01
C GLU A 34 9.00 -7.94 -4.95
N THR A 35 7.90 -7.25 -5.29
CA THR A 35 6.86 -7.79 -6.17
C THR A 35 7.33 -7.93 -7.63
N LEU A 36 6.69 -8.85 -8.36
CA LEU A 36 6.94 -9.01 -9.80
C LEU A 36 6.62 -7.74 -10.58
N GLU A 37 5.56 -7.03 -10.18
CA GLU A 37 5.11 -5.79 -10.80
C GLU A 37 6.15 -4.67 -10.71
N TYR A 38 6.79 -4.54 -9.57
CA TYR A 38 7.86 -3.56 -9.39
C TYR A 38 9.14 -4.02 -10.11
N THR A 39 9.59 -5.25 -9.86
CA THR A 39 10.86 -5.75 -10.42
C THR A 39 10.86 -5.81 -11.95
N SER A 40 9.71 -6.12 -12.55
CA SER A 40 9.52 -6.16 -14.01
C SER A 40 8.93 -4.88 -14.59
N ASP A 41 8.68 -3.87 -13.76
CA ASP A 41 8.09 -2.57 -14.12
C ASP A 41 6.84 -2.68 -15.02
N THR A 42 5.97 -3.65 -14.74
CA THR A 42 4.93 -4.11 -15.69
C THR A 42 3.92 -3.02 -16.09
N PHE A 43 3.76 -2.02 -15.24
CA PHE A 43 2.94 -0.83 -15.47
C PHE A 43 3.64 0.47 -15.06
N GLY A 44 4.97 0.49 -15.06
CA GLY A 44 5.75 1.70 -14.78
C GLY A 44 5.83 2.06 -13.29
N LEU A 45 5.54 1.14 -12.36
CA LEU A 45 5.60 1.38 -10.92
C LEU A 45 7.02 1.68 -10.43
N LYS A 46 8.00 0.92 -10.90
CA LYS A 46 9.42 1.17 -10.58
C LYS A 46 9.89 2.45 -11.24
N THR A 47 9.53 2.69 -12.50
CA THR A 47 9.82 3.98 -13.17
C THR A 47 9.21 5.16 -12.41
N LEU A 48 8.00 5.02 -11.86
CA LEU A 48 7.33 6.04 -11.05
C LEU A 48 8.06 6.30 -9.72
N ASP A 49 8.52 5.24 -9.07
CA ASP A 49 9.26 5.29 -7.81
C ASP A 49 10.65 5.93 -8.00
N GLU A 50 11.43 5.44 -8.96
CA GLU A 50 12.79 5.93 -9.23
C GLU A 50 12.83 7.43 -9.61
N ARG A 51 11.77 7.95 -10.26
CA ARG A 51 11.65 9.37 -10.58
C ARG A 51 11.10 10.22 -9.41
N GLY A 52 10.86 9.63 -8.24
CA GLY A 52 10.30 10.30 -7.06
C GLY A 52 8.81 10.66 -7.17
N GLY A 53 8.07 9.97 -8.04
CA GLY A 53 6.63 10.20 -8.24
C GLY A 53 5.73 9.30 -7.40
N LEU A 54 6.32 8.37 -6.63
CA LEU A 54 5.61 7.49 -5.70
C LEU A 54 5.89 7.96 -4.26
N PHE A 55 4.82 8.13 -3.48
CA PHE A 55 4.90 8.50 -2.07
C PHE A 55 4.24 7.40 -1.24
N LEU A 56 5.04 6.75 -0.39
CA LEU A 56 4.57 5.72 0.54
C LEU A 56 4.58 6.29 1.95
N HIS A 57 3.43 6.27 2.61
CA HIS A 57 3.28 6.76 3.97
C HIS A 57 2.46 5.77 4.80
N GLU A 58 3.09 5.19 5.80
CA GLU A 58 2.47 4.23 6.72
C GLU A 58 2.22 4.92 8.07
N ILE A 59 1.01 4.75 8.59
CA ILE A 59 0.60 5.33 9.87
C ILE A 59 -0.06 4.24 10.69
N GLU A 60 0.55 3.95 11.84
CA GLU A 60 0.01 3.00 12.80
C GLU A 60 -1.30 3.52 13.43
N ASN A 61 -2.16 2.58 13.86
CA ASN A 61 -3.41 2.87 14.59
C ASN A 61 -4.45 3.70 13.82
N VAL A 62 -4.30 3.85 12.50
CA VAL A 62 -5.30 4.48 11.64
C VAL A 62 -6.04 3.41 10.85
N SER A 63 -7.33 3.26 11.10
CA SER A 63 -8.14 2.29 10.36
C SER A 63 -8.37 2.73 8.91
N HIS A 64 -8.55 1.76 8.02
CA HIS A 64 -8.84 2.02 6.61
C HIS A 64 -10.07 2.94 6.42
N SER A 65 -11.08 2.87 7.30
CA SER A 65 -12.27 3.72 7.17
C SER A 65 -11.97 5.21 7.43
N CYS A 66 -10.97 5.52 8.25
CA CYS A 66 -10.62 6.91 8.57
C CYS A 66 -10.00 7.66 7.37
N TRP A 67 -9.43 6.94 6.42
CA TRP A 67 -8.93 7.51 5.17
C TRP A 67 -10.02 7.90 4.17
N ARG A 68 -11.23 7.33 4.32
CA ARG A 68 -12.36 7.59 3.43
C ARG A 68 -13.17 8.82 3.83
N GLY A 69 -13.28 9.09 5.14
CA GLY A 69 -14.10 10.18 5.66
C GLY A 69 -14.45 10.00 7.13
N ASP A 70 -15.19 10.96 7.66
CA ASP A 70 -15.62 10.97 9.05
C ASP A 70 -16.66 9.86 9.31
N SER A 71 -16.36 8.98 10.26
CA SER A 71 -17.24 7.90 10.71
C SER A 71 -16.79 7.41 12.08
N GLY A 72 -17.71 7.35 13.04
CA GLY A 72 -17.37 7.05 14.44
C GLY A 72 -16.31 8.03 14.96
N ASP A 73 -15.19 7.49 15.45
CA ASP A 73 -14.07 8.26 15.98
C ASP A 73 -13.10 8.79 14.91
N CYS A 74 -13.30 8.45 13.64
CA CYS A 74 -12.46 8.94 12.55
C CYS A 74 -12.67 10.43 12.29
N LYS A 75 -11.56 11.17 12.16
CA LYS A 75 -11.51 12.57 11.69
C LYS A 75 -10.57 12.67 10.49
N TRP A 76 -11.14 12.71 9.30
CA TRP A 76 -10.40 12.65 8.04
C TRP A 76 -9.53 13.89 7.81
N GLU A 77 -10.07 15.09 8.04
CA GLU A 77 -9.35 16.33 7.74
C GLU A 77 -8.06 16.49 8.57
N PRO A 78 -8.08 16.33 9.92
CA PRO A 78 -6.84 16.32 10.71
C PRO A 78 -5.86 15.24 10.26
N LEU A 79 -6.34 14.00 10.06
CA LEU A 79 -5.51 12.89 9.59
C LEU A 79 -4.81 13.22 8.26
N TYR A 80 -5.54 13.77 7.30
CA TYR A 80 -5.00 14.13 5.99
C TYR A 80 -3.98 15.28 6.10
N ASN A 81 -4.32 16.32 6.85
CA ASN A 81 -3.47 17.51 6.98
C ASN A 81 -2.16 17.22 7.74
N ASP A 82 -2.25 16.44 8.83
CA ASP A 82 -1.11 16.17 9.71
C ASP A 82 -0.10 15.22 9.06
N HIS A 83 -0.55 14.34 8.15
CA HIS A 83 0.29 13.25 7.65
C HIS A 83 0.50 13.20 6.13
N LEU A 84 -0.46 13.66 5.33
CA LEU A 84 -0.35 13.59 3.86
C LEU A 84 -0.11 14.95 3.21
N TYR A 85 -0.75 16.01 3.69
CA TYR A 85 -0.68 17.31 3.01
C TYR A 85 0.75 17.85 2.92
N ALA A 86 1.56 17.68 3.98
CA ALA A 86 2.94 18.13 4.01
C ALA A 86 3.88 17.43 3.01
N VAL A 87 3.54 16.22 2.56
CA VAL A 87 4.38 15.42 1.63
C VAL A 87 3.94 15.54 0.17
N LEU A 88 2.89 16.33 -0.12
CA LEU A 88 2.40 16.58 -1.48
C LEU A 88 3.03 17.83 -2.15
N HIS A 89 4.02 18.46 -1.52
CA HIS A 89 4.65 19.71 -1.95
C HIS A 89 6.09 19.54 -2.41
#